data_AF-A0A8T0D9K5-F1
#
_entry.id   AF-A0A8T0D9K5-F1
#
_cell.length_a   1.000
_cell.length_b   1.000
_cell.length_c   1.000
_cell.angle_alpha   90.00
_cell.angle_beta   90.00
_cell.angle_gamma   90.00
#
_symmetry.space_group_name_H-M   'P 1'
#
loop_
_entity.id
_entity.type
_entity.pdbx_description
1 polymer ?
#
loop_
_entity_poly.entity_id
_entity_poly.type
_entity_poly.pdbx_seq_one_letter_code
_entity_poly.pdbx_strand_id
1 'polypeptide(L)'
;MKLYFGTFEYRCLLILRGVHYAVFVFGLSCTDLRPEDNAYYACEAFSGPHWRAIAPSVHEGTGRVTVWFAPTAVEPRSAIPVESAEDSTGDGAGGEKKGLVYGLAHSASRLICQTTGQPTPTWRWTGPQTGPNVALGESSGPKGYTKLDYQDGELSVSELIVPAGYWNVEVFGTYSCTATNRLGSATGHLRLKLATHPDRPSMRACKASQNNFYESYF
;
A
#
# COMPACT_ATOMS: atom_id res chain seq x y z
N MET A 1 8.56 -12.74 12.64
CA MET A 1 9.05 -13.80 11.74
C MET A 1 7.82 -14.47 11.12
N LYS A 2 7.38 -14.00 9.95
CA LYS A 2 6.22 -14.59 9.24
C LYS A 2 6.79 -15.63 8.27
N LEU A 3 6.48 -16.90 8.52
CA LEU A 3 6.86 -18.03 7.66
C LEU A 3 5.99 -17.97 6.40
N TYR A 4 6.61 -17.86 5.23
CA TYR A 4 5.93 -17.88 3.95
C TYR A 4 5.91 -19.32 3.43
N PHE A 5 4.71 -19.91 3.36
CA PHE A 5 4.53 -21.27 2.87
C PHE A 5 4.38 -21.25 1.34
N GLY A 6 5.45 -21.63 0.65
CA GLY A 6 5.40 -22.06 -0.75
C GLY A 6 6.25 -23.32 -0.89
N THR A 7 5.62 -24.49 -0.83
CA THR A 7 6.27 -25.74 -1.22
C THR A 7 6.14 -25.88 -2.73
N PHE A 8 7.27 -25.84 -3.43
CA PHE A 8 7.33 -26.08 -4.87
C PHE A 8 8.07 -27.41 -5.10
N GLU A 9 7.42 -28.37 -5.77
CA GLU A 9 8.00 -29.67 -6.11
C GLU A 9 8.32 -29.69 -7.61
N TYR A 10 9.59 -29.50 -7.97
CA TYR A 10 10.03 -29.75 -9.34
C TYR A 10 10.29 -31.24 -9.50
N ARG A 11 9.50 -31.91 -10.36
CA ARG A 11 9.77 -33.28 -10.79
C ARG A 11 10.60 -33.24 -12.07
N CYS A 12 11.91 -33.40 -11.93
CA CYS A 12 12.77 -33.59 -13.09
C CYS A 12 12.77 -35.08 -13.46
N LEU A 13 12.13 -35.42 -14.57
CA LEU A 13 12.20 -36.75 -15.15
C LEU A 13 13.47 -36.85 -16.01
N LEU A 14 14.56 -37.36 -15.43
CA LEU A 14 15.76 -37.70 -16.20
C LEU A 14 15.65 -39.16 -16.67
N ILE A 15 15.38 -39.37 -17.97
CA ILE A 15 15.42 -40.71 -18.57
C ILE A 15 16.84 -40.97 -19.07
N LEU A 16 17.68 -41.58 -18.23
CA LEU A 16 18.99 -42.08 -18.66
C LEU A 16 18.78 -43.38 -19.44
N ARG A 17 18.95 -43.34 -20.77
CA ARG A 17 18.93 -44.56 -21.61
C ARG A 17 20.30 -45.23 -21.61
N GLY A 18 20.46 -46.27 -20.81
CA GLY A 18 21.60 -47.19 -20.87
C GLY A 18 21.32 -48.53 -20.18
N VAL A 19 21.36 -49.62 -20.96
CA VAL A 19 21.38 -51.10 -20.72
C VAL A 19 20.63 -51.73 -19.51
N HIS A 20 20.37 -51.03 -18.42
CA HIS A 20 19.45 -51.43 -17.35
C HIS A 20 18.51 -50.26 -17.03
N TYR A 21 17.22 -50.44 -17.26
CA TYR A 21 16.18 -49.41 -17.09
C TYR A 21 16.03 -49.02 -15.60
N ALA A 22 16.82 -48.05 -15.14
CA ALA A 22 16.62 -47.40 -13.86
C ALA A 22 16.17 -45.95 -14.10
N VAL A 23 14.90 -45.67 -13.82
CA VAL A 23 14.35 -44.30 -13.85
C VAL A 23 14.59 -43.70 -12.46
N PHE A 24 15.50 -42.75 -12.36
CA PHE A 24 15.70 -41.98 -11.14
C PHE A 24 14.94 -40.66 -11.26
N VAL A 25 13.92 -40.49 -10.41
CA VAL A 25 13.18 -39.24 -10.29
C VAL A 25 13.83 -38.43 -9.17
N PHE A 26 14.45 -37.31 -9.53
CA PHE A 26 14.97 -36.35 -8.56
C PHE A 26 13.90 -35.28 -8.33
N GLY A 27 13.46 -35.18 -7.08
CA GLY A 27 12.59 -34.10 -6.61
C GLY A 27 13.42 -33.06 -5.87
N LEU A 28 13.30 -31.79 -6.27
CA LEU A 28 13.92 -30.68 -5.55
C LEU A 28 12.82 -29.92 -4.79
N SER A 29 12.92 -29.86 -3.46
CA SER A 29 11.99 -29.13 -2.60
C SER A 29 12.64 -27.84 -2.10
N CYS A 30 12.19 -26.70 -2.60
CA CYS A 30 12.54 -25.40 -2.05
C CYS A 30 11.58 -25.04 -0.91
N THR A 31 12.14 -24.60 0.22
CA THR A 31 11.38 -24.08 1.37
C THR A 31 11.86 -22.68 1.72
N ASP A 32 11.03 -21.93 2.45
CA ASP A 32 11.33 -20.54 2.88
C ASP A 32 11.53 -19.55 1.72
N LEU A 33 10.68 -19.67 0.70
CA LEU A 33 10.68 -18.76 -0.45
C LEU A 33 10.27 -17.35 0.00
N ARG A 34 11.06 -16.37 -0.41
CA ARG A 34 10.83 -14.95 -0.14
C ARG A 34 10.25 -14.25 -1.38
N PRO A 35 9.65 -13.06 -1.24
CA PRO A 35 9.15 -12.30 -2.39
C PRO A 35 10.18 -12.11 -3.50
N GLU A 36 11.46 -11.98 -3.15
CA GLU A 36 12.58 -11.81 -4.09
C GLU A 36 12.88 -13.07 -4.91
N ASP A 37 12.39 -14.24 -4.49
CA ASP A 37 12.53 -15.52 -5.20
C ASP A 37 11.47 -15.67 -6.32
N ASN A 38 10.75 -14.59 -6.66
CA ASN A 38 9.85 -14.54 -7.81
C ASN A 38 10.62 -14.50 -9.13
N ALA A 39 11.02 -15.68 -9.61
CA ALA A 39 11.83 -15.81 -10.81
C ALA A 39 11.41 -17.00 -11.71
N TYR A 40 12.11 -17.10 -12.82
CA TYR A 40 12.07 -18.25 -13.72
C TYR A 40 13.15 -19.25 -13.31
N TYR A 41 12.74 -20.47 -13.00
CA TYR A 41 13.65 -21.52 -12.58
C TYR A 41 13.76 -22.60 -13.65
N ALA A 42 14.98 -23.12 -13.79
CA ALA A 42 15.28 -24.31 -14.56
C ALA A 42 16.17 -25.22 -13.70
N CYS A 43 15.95 -26.52 -13.80
CA CYS A 43 16.77 -27.53 -13.16
C CYS A 43 17.81 -28.04 -14.15
N GLU A 44 19.04 -28.13 -13.69
CA GLU A 44 20.15 -28.63 -14.48
C GLU A 44 20.75 -29.86 -13.79
N ALA A 45 20.97 -30.93 -14.56
CA ALA A 45 21.55 -32.17 -14.07
C ALA A 45 22.77 -32.56 -14.92
N PHE A 46 23.81 -33.04 -14.22
CA PHE A 46 25.04 -33.53 -14.82
C PHE A 46 25.21 -35.03 -14.57
N SER A 47 25.69 -35.76 -15.57
CA SER A 47 26.11 -37.15 -15.42
C SER A 47 27.48 -37.32 -16.10
N GLY A 48 28.53 -37.50 -15.32
CA GLY A 48 29.90 -37.59 -15.86
C GLY A 48 30.38 -36.30 -16.58
N PRO A 49 31.47 -36.37 -17.36
CA PRO A 49 32.12 -35.20 -17.94
C PRO A 49 31.42 -34.62 -19.19
N HIS A 50 30.48 -35.36 -19.78
CA HIS A 50 29.90 -35.01 -21.09
C HIS A 50 28.37 -35.03 -21.16
N TRP A 51 27.67 -35.42 -20.10
CA TRP A 51 26.21 -35.45 -20.12
C TRP A 51 25.65 -34.33 -19.24
N ARG A 52 24.89 -33.44 -19.88
CA ARG A 52 24.21 -32.28 -19.28
C ARG A 52 22.77 -32.28 -19.77
N ALA A 53 21.82 -32.14 -18.85
CA ALA A 53 20.40 -32.03 -19.15
C ALA A 53 19.80 -30.84 -18.39
N ILE A 54 18.92 -30.08 -19.05
CA ILE A 54 18.22 -28.92 -18.47
C ILE A 54 16.72 -29.11 -18.67
N ALA A 55 15.93 -28.87 -17.62
CA ALA A 55 14.47 -28.94 -17.64
C ALA A 55 13.87 -27.67 -16.97
N PRO A 56 12.82 -27.04 -17.52
CA PRO A 56 12.12 -27.40 -18.76
C PRO A 56 12.97 -27.23 -20.01
N SER A 57 12.61 -27.91 -21.10
CA SER A 57 13.33 -27.79 -22.37
C SER A 57 13.17 -26.38 -22.96
N VAL A 58 14.08 -25.99 -23.88
CA VAL A 58 14.05 -24.66 -24.53
C VAL A 58 12.70 -24.37 -25.23
N HIS A 59 11.97 -25.41 -25.61
CA HIS A 59 10.67 -25.31 -26.27
C HIS A 59 9.47 -25.24 -25.31
N GLU A 60 9.63 -25.71 -24.06
CA GLU A 60 8.56 -25.69 -23.06
C GLU A 60 8.54 -24.38 -22.23
N GLY A 61 9.61 -23.59 -22.30
CA GLY A 61 9.76 -22.36 -21.53
C GLY A 61 10.05 -22.64 -20.05
N THR A 62 10.84 -21.78 -19.41
CA THR A 62 11.16 -21.91 -17.98
C THR A 62 9.92 -21.84 -17.12
N GLY A 63 9.83 -22.71 -16.09
CA GLY A 63 8.72 -22.68 -15.14
C GLY A 63 8.79 -21.42 -14.29
N ARG A 64 7.76 -20.56 -14.37
CA ARG A 64 7.66 -19.36 -13.54
C ARG A 64 7.20 -19.75 -12.14
N VAL A 65 8.02 -19.48 -11.13
CA VAL A 65 7.59 -19.57 -9.73
C VAL A 65 6.99 -18.23 -9.35
N THR A 66 5.87 -18.26 -8.64
CA THR A 66 5.26 -17.04 -8.09
C THR A 66 4.91 -17.28 -6.63
N VAL A 67 5.74 -16.73 -5.76
CA VAL A 67 5.55 -16.61 -4.32
C VAL A 67 4.41 -15.65 -4.04
N TRP A 68 3.40 -16.14 -3.34
CA TRP A 68 2.29 -15.33 -2.88
C TRP A 68 2.52 -14.92 -1.44
N PHE A 69 2.27 -13.65 -1.15
CA PHE A 69 2.44 -13.09 0.17
C PHE A 69 1.39 -12.01 0.43
N ALA A 70 1.02 -11.89 1.71
CA ALA A 70 0.12 -10.83 2.15
C ALA A 70 0.77 -9.46 1.89
N PRO A 71 -0.04 -8.40 1.72
CA PRO A 71 0.48 -7.06 1.53
C PRO A 71 1.45 -6.71 2.66
N THR A 72 2.60 -6.18 2.30
CA THR A 72 3.56 -5.67 3.28
C THR A 72 3.01 -4.39 3.92
N ALA A 73 3.72 -3.82 4.90
CA ALA A 73 3.29 -2.55 5.49
C ALA A 73 2.95 -1.52 4.39
N VAL A 74 1.78 -0.91 4.49
CA VAL A 74 1.32 0.10 3.52
C VAL A 74 2.04 1.41 3.82
N GLU A 75 2.66 1.99 2.80
CA GLU A 75 3.49 3.19 2.91
C GLU A 75 2.86 4.38 2.19
N PRO A 76 2.85 5.58 2.80
CA PRO A 76 2.50 6.81 2.11
C PRO A 76 3.58 7.23 1.09
N ARG A 77 3.24 7.43 -0.19
CA ARG A 77 4.23 7.76 -1.25
C ARG A 77 4.57 9.26 -1.35
N SER A 78 3.63 10.14 -0.98
CA SER A 78 3.79 11.61 -1.05
C SER A 78 3.62 12.29 0.31
N ALA A 79 3.92 11.60 1.41
CA ALA A 79 3.78 12.15 2.74
C ALA A 79 5.14 12.39 3.38
N ILE A 80 5.26 13.49 4.13
CA ILE A 80 6.41 13.76 4.97
C ILE A 80 6.38 12.72 6.11
N PRO A 81 7.47 11.97 6.35
CA PRO A 81 7.55 11.06 7.49
C PRO A 81 7.29 11.83 8.79
N VAL A 82 6.38 11.33 9.62
CA VAL A 82 5.97 12.01 10.87
C VAL A 82 7.09 12.06 11.93
N GLU A 83 8.24 11.41 11.68
CA GLU A 83 9.46 11.58 12.49
C GLU A 83 9.97 13.04 12.54
N SER A 84 9.49 13.93 11.66
CA SER A 84 9.86 15.35 11.61
C SER A 84 8.81 16.31 12.17
N ALA A 85 7.69 15.83 12.73
CA ALA A 85 6.64 16.69 13.27
C ALA A 85 6.36 16.33 14.73
N GLU A 86 6.89 17.14 15.63
CA GLU A 86 6.63 17.10 17.08
C GLU A 86 5.13 16.89 17.37
N ASP A 87 4.79 15.69 17.83
CA ASP A 87 3.74 15.45 18.82
C ASP A 87 4.07 14.14 19.53
N SER A 88 4.87 14.26 20.60
CA SER A 88 5.24 13.18 21.49
C SER A 88 4.06 12.83 22.39
N THR A 89 3.39 11.73 22.09
CA THR A 89 2.77 10.89 23.12
C THR A 89 2.91 9.44 22.69
N GLY A 90 3.85 8.73 23.34
CA GLY A 90 4.15 7.34 23.05
C GLY A 90 3.11 6.39 23.62
N ASP A 91 2.99 5.21 23.00
CA ASP A 91 3.27 3.94 23.69
C ASP A 91 3.44 2.77 22.68
N GLY A 92 4.31 1.83 23.04
CA GLY A 92 4.38 0.40 22.67
C GLY A 92 4.03 -0.13 21.27
N ALA A 93 5.06 -0.68 20.62
CA ALA A 93 5.06 -1.94 19.85
C ALA A 93 4.25 -2.02 18.52
N GLY A 94 4.95 -1.76 17.42
CA GLY A 94 4.50 -2.04 16.04
C GLY A 94 4.35 -0.76 15.25
N GLY A 95 5.47 -0.25 14.70
CA GLY A 95 5.53 1.06 14.04
C GLY A 95 4.52 1.22 12.91
N GLU A 96 3.38 1.78 13.25
CA GLU A 96 2.34 2.21 12.31
C GLU A 96 2.88 3.41 11.54
N LYS A 97 3.23 3.21 10.27
CA LYS A 97 3.83 4.26 9.45
C LYS A 97 2.79 5.34 9.16
N LYS A 98 2.96 6.50 9.80
CA LYS A 98 2.10 7.68 9.65
C LYS A 98 2.75 8.65 8.68
N GLY A 99 1.99 9.09 7.68
CA GLY A 99 2.39 10.12 6.73
C GLY A 99 1.67 11.44 6.98
N LEU A 100 2.36 12.57 6.86
CA LEU A 100 1.76 13.90 6.90
C LEU A 100 1.68 14.52 5.50
N VAL A 101 0.49 15.00 5.10
CA VAL A 101 0.25 15.70 3.84
C VAL A 101 -0.40 17.05 4.14
N TYR A 102 0.04 18.10 3.46
CA TYR A 102 -0.56 19.43 3.55
C TYR A 102 -1.41 19.71 2.30
N GLY A 103 -2.66 20.12 2.50
CA GLY A 103 -3.61 20.45 1.44
C GLY A 103 -4.13 21.87 1.55
N LEU A 104 -4.42 22.52 0.43
CA LEU A 104 -5.04 23.85 0.42
C LEU A 104 -6.57 23.70 0.49
N ALA A 105 -7.26 24.56 1.25
CA ALA A 105 -8.73 24.51 1.38
C ALA A 105 -9.47 24.70 0.04
N HIS A 106 -8.86 25.39 -0.91
CA HIS A 106 -9.46 25.77 -2.18
C HIS A 106 -9.06 24.87 -3.35
N SER A 107 -8.23 23.85 -3.12
CA SER A 107 -7.80 22.91 -4.15
C SER A 107 -8.05 21.47 -3.71
N ALA A 108 -8.27 20.58 -4.67
CA ALA A 108 -8.28 19.16 -4.35
C ALA A 108 -6.92 18.71 -3.80
N SER A 109 -6.93 17.79 -2.85
CA SER A 109 -5.73 17.21 -2.26
C SER A 109 -5.56 15.78 -2.73
N ARG A 110 -4.32 15.36 -3.03
CA ARG A 110 -4.02 14.00 -3.51
C ARG A 110 -3.28 13.23 -2.41
N LEU A 111 -3.87 12.13 -1.98
CA LEU A 111 -3.28 11.19 -1.03
C LEU A 111 -2.87 9.92 -1.77
N ILE A 112 -1.68 9.39 -1.49
CA ILE A 112 -1.13 8.25 -2.22
C ILE A 112 -0.58 7.22 -1.23
N CYS A 113 -1.04 5.98 -1.35
CA CYS A 113 -0.52 4.82 -0.63
C CYS A 113 0.05 3.80 -1.59
N GLN A 114 1.08 3.08 -1.14
CA GLN A 114 1.68 1.98 -1.89
C GLN A 114 1.93 0.78 -0.98
N THR A 115 1.93 -0.42 -1.57
CA THR A 115 2.33 -1.66 -0.90
C THR A 115 2.83 -2.66 -1.94
N THR A 116 3.68 -3.59 -1.53
CA THR A 116 3.88 -4.83 -2.28
C THR A 116 2.90 -5.88 -1.77
N GLY A 117 2.51 -6.84 -2.61
CA GLY A 117 1.60 -7.91 -2.23
C GLY A 117 1.19 -8.74 -3.45
N GLN A 118 1.26 -10.07 -3.33
CA GLN A 118 0.96 -10.99 -4.44
C GLN A 118 -0.09 -12.03 -4.02
N PRO A 119 -1.21 -12.20 -4.74
CA PRO A 119 -1.65 -11.42 -5.91
C PRO A 119 -1.97 -9.96 -5.58
N THR A 120 -2.10 -9.15 -6.62
CA THR A 120 -2.39 -7.71 -6.52
C THR A 120 -3.51 -7.41 -5.52
N PRO A 121 -3.26 -6.60 -4.48
CA PRO A 121 -4.25 -6.30 -3.46
C PRO A 121 -5.35 -5.36 -3.96
N THR A 122 -6.51 -5.44 -3.34
CA THR A 122 -7.61 -4.48 -3.49
C THR A 122 -7.50 -3.38 -2.44
N TRP A 123 -7.84 -2.15 -2.82
CA TRP A 123 -7.68 -0.98 -1.98
C TRP A 123 -9.01 -0.45 -1.45
N ARG A 124 -9.02 -0.14 -0.15
CA ARG A 124 -10.12 0.53 0.53
C ARG A 124 -9.60 1.76 1.25
N TRP A 125 -10.22 2.90 1.00
CA TRP A 125 -9.93 4.15 1.70
C TRP A 125 -11.02 4.48 2.70
N THR A 126 -10.64 4.93 3.88
CA THR A 126 -11.57 5.45 4.89
C THR A 126 -11.12 6.85 5.32
N GLY A 127 -12.10 7.71 5.61
CA GLY A 127 -11.87 9.12 5.91
C GLY A 127 -12.08 9.46 7.38
N PRO A 128 -11.63 10.66 7.78
CA PRO A 128 -11.82 11.14 9.15
C PRO A 128 -13.29 11.34 9.53
N GLN A 129 -14.15 11.58 8.54
CA GLN A 129 -15.56 11.93 8.69
C GLN A 129 -16.51 10.73 8.70
N THR A 130 -16.12 9.68 8.01
CA THR A 130 -16.99 8.59 7.60
C THR A 130 -16.92 7.37 8.52
N GLY A 131 -15.97 7.37 9.45
CA GLY A 131 -15.65 6.22 10.29
C GLY A 131 -15.03 5.06 9.50
N PRO A 132 -14.65 3.96 10.18
CA PRO A 132 -13.91 2.85 9.57
C PRO A 132 -14.73 2.03 8.55
N ASN A 133 -16.05 2.21 8.49
CA ASN A 133 -16.94 1.34 7.72
C ASN A 133 -17.39 1.90 6.37
N VAL A 134 -17.17 3.18 6.08
CA VAL A 134 -17.61 3.79 4.82
C VAL A 134 -16.39 4.02 3.91
N ALA A 135 -16.39 3.33 2.76
CA ALA A 135 -15.31 3.43 1.78
C ALA A 135 -15.42 4.73 0.97
N LEU A 136 -14.28 5.39 0.76
CA LEU A 136 -14.16 6.59 -0.07
C LEU A 136 -13.82 6.25 -1.52
N GLY A 137 -14.40 6.99 -2.47
CA GLY A 137 -14.12 6.83 -3.90
C GLY A 137 -14.78 5.59 -4.52
N GLU A 138 -15.67 4.92 -3.81
CA GLU A 138 -16.56 3.88 -4.33
C GLU A 138 -17.93 4.47 -4.69
N SER A 139 -18.70 3.79 -5.53
CA SER A 139 -20.04 4.23 -5.96
C SER A 139 -21.04 4.36 -4.81
N SER A 140 -20.85 3.61 -3.73
CA SER A 140 -21.64 3.64 -2.49
C SER A 140 -21.13 4.67 -1.47
N GLY A 141 -19.99 5.30 -1.73
CA GLY A 141 -19.33 6.22 -0.82
C GLY A 141 -19.84 7.67 -0.91
N PRO A 142 -19.30 8.57 -0.07
CA PRO A 142 -19.60 10.00 -0.15
C PRO A 142 -19.17 10.59 -1.51
N LYS A 143 -20.01 11.48 -2.04
CA LYS A 143 -19.75 12.15 -3.32
C LYS A 143 -18.53 13.07 -3.24
N GLY A 144 -17.80 13.19 -4.36
CA GLY A 144 -16.68 14.11 -4.51
C GLY A 144 -15.30 13.50 -4.26
N TYR A 145 -15.23 12.30 -3.68
CA TYR A 145 -13.99 11.53 -3.59
C TYR A 145 -13.77 10.70 -4.85
N THR A 146 -12.54 10.67 -5.37
CA THR A 146 -12.19 9.83 -6.52
C THR A 146 -11.02 8.95 -6.16
N LYS A 147 -11.17 7.63 -6.34
CA LYS A 147 -10.12 6.64 -6.12
C LYS A 147 -9.57 6.15 -7.46
N LEU A 148 -8.24 6.06 -7.56
CA LEU A 148 -7.53 5.47 -8.69
C LEU A 148 -6.54 4.42 -8.17
N ASP A 149 -6.72 3.17 -8.59
CA ASP A 149 -5.84 2.06 -8.24
C ASP A 149 -5.04 1.64 -9.47
N TYR A 150 -3.71 1.51 -9.35
CA TYR A 150 -2.85 1.05 -10.45
C TYR A 150 -1.66 0.23 -9.93
N GLN A 151 -0.97 -0.43 -10.86
CA GLN A 151 0.27 -1.14 -10.60
C GLN A 151 1.43 -0.33 -11.15
N ASP A 152 2.46 -0.15 -10.34
CA ASP A 152 3.72 0.52 -10.68
C ASP A 152 4.87 -0.46 -10.44
N GLY A 153 5.18 -1.28 -11.44
CA GLY A 153 6.12 -2.40 -11.31
C GLY A 153 5.58 -3.46 -10.34
N GLU A 154 6.33 -3.73 -9.26
CA GLU A 154 5.94 -4.66 -8.19
C GLU A 154 5.08 -4.00 -7.09
N LEU A 155 4.95 -2.68 -7.14
CA LEU A 155 4.18 -1.92 -6.17
C LEU A 155 2.74 -1.79 -6.65
N SER A 156 1.81 -2.13 -5.77
CA SER A 156 0.43 -1.70 -5.89
C SER A 156 0.30 -0.31 -5.32
N VAL A 157 -0.32 0.61 -6.07
CA VAL A 157 -0.49 2.00 -5.68
C VAL A 157 -1.96 2.37 -5.75
N SER A 158 -2.42 3.11 -4.75
CA SER A 158 -3.76 3.67 -4.72
C SER A 158 -3.70 5.15 -4.39
N GLU A 159 -4.49 5.91 -5.14
CA GLU A 159 -4.59 7.36 -5.02
C GLU A 159 -6.01 7.77 -4.70
N LEU A 160 -6.14 8.66 -3.71
CA LEU A 160 -7.39 9.27 -3.32
C LEU A 160 -7.32 10.77 -3.58
N ILE A 161 -8.19 11.24 -4.46
CA ILE A 161 -8.44 12.66 -4.68
C ILE A 161 -9.53 13.09 -3.71
N VAL A 162 -9.15 13.96 -2.80
CA VAL A 162 -10.01 14.57 -1.78
C VAL A 162 -10.48 15.92 -2.32
N PRO A 163 -11.81 16.20 -2.34
CA PRO A 163 -12.34 17.43 -2.93
C PRO A 163 -11.94 18.67 -2.12
N ALA A 164 -11.94 19.83 -2.78
CA ALA A 164 -11.72 21.11 -2.10
C ALA A 164 -12.84 21.39 -1.09
N GLY A 165 -12.48 21.86 0.10
CA GLY A 165 -13.40 22.16 1.18
C GLY A 165 -13.09 23.54 1.77
N TYR A 166 -13.60 24.59 1.14
CA TYR A 166 -13.34 25.99 1.54
C TYR A 166 -13.75 26.28 3.01
N TRP A 167 -14.64 25.46 3.57
CA TRP A 167 -15.18 25.57 4.94
C TRP A 167 -15.36 24.22 5.67
N ASN A 168 -15.07 23.10 5.00
CA ASN A 168 -15.27 21.79 5.59
C ASN A 168 -14.02 21.40 6.39
N VAL A 169 -13.96 21.86 7.65
CA VAL A 169 -12.95 21.40 8.65
C VAL A 169 -12.89 19.88 8.72
N GLU A 170 -14.01 19.27 8.41
CA GLU A 170 -14.31 17.86 8.22
C GLU A 170 -13.41 17.11 7.23
N VAL A 171 -12.93 17.77 6.17
CA VAL A 171 -12.08 17.11 5.14
C VAL A 171 -10.63 16.96 5.65
N PHE A 172 -10.22 17.72 6.65
CA PHE A 172 -8.89 17.61 7.24
C PHE A 172 -8.93 16.59 8.39
N GLY A 173 -7.96 15.67 8.42
CA GLY A 173 -7.93 14.62 9.42
C GLY A 173 -7.11 13.41 9.00
N THR A 174 -7.29 12.29 9.68
CA THR A 174 -6.59 11.05 9.39
C THR A 174 -7.39 10.18 8.42
N TYR A 175 -6.77 9.86 7.30
CA TYR A 175 -7.24 8.91 6.30
C TYR A 175 -6.52 7.58 6.51
N SER A 176 -7.22 6.48 6.27
CA SER A 176 -6.63 5.14 6.31
C SER A 176 -6.78 4.47 4.96
N CYS A 177 -5.70 3.88 4.47
CA CYS A 177 -5.68 3.10 3.25
C CYS A 177 -5.38 1.64 3.61
N THR A 178 -6.33 0.76 3.35
CA THR A 178 -6.21 -0.66 3.62
C THR A 178 -6.06 -1.42 2.30
N ALA A 179 -4.94 -2.12 2.16
CA ALA A 179 -4.69 -3.04 1.07
C ALA A 179 -5.01 -4.46 1.54
N THR A 180 -5.90 -5.15 0.80
CA THR A 180 -6.36 -6.49 1.16
C THR A 180 -6.10 -7.48 0.04
N ASN A 181 -5.62 -8.65 0.41
CA ASN A 181 -5.45 -9.79 -0.47
C ASN A 181 -5.93 -11.06 0.26
N ARG A 182 -6.14 -12.16 -0.45
CA ARG A 182 -6.55 -13.45 0.12
C ARG A 182 -5.63 -14.00 1.22
N LEU A 183 -4.38 -13.54 1.29
CA LEU A 183 -3.41 -13.97 2.30
C LEU A 183 -3.39 -13.06 3.54
N GLY A 184 -4.03 -11.90 3.49
CA GLY A 184 -4.07 -10.95 4.60
C GLY A 184 -4.24 -9.50 4.13
N SER A 185 -4.20 -8.59 5.10
CA SER A 185 -4.34 -7.16 4.86
C SER A 185 -3.26 -6.36 5.60
N ALA A 186 -3.00 -5.17 5.08
CA ALA A 186 -2.16 -4.17 5.72
C ALA A 186 -2.83 -2.80 5.60
N THR A 187 -2.64 -1.94 6.60
CA THR A 187 -3.24 -0.61 6.65
C THR A 187 -2.17 0.44 6.89
N GLY A 188 -2.28 1.56 6.19
CA GLY A 188 -1.44 2.75 6.38
C GLY A 188 -2.30 3.96 6.72
N HIS A 189 -1.72 4.92 7.45
CA HIS A 189 -2.42 6.12 7.91
C HIS A 189 -1.78 7.40 7.38
N LEU A 190 -2.60 8.31 6.86
CA LEU A 190 -2.19 9.61 6.35
C LEU A 190 -2.96 10.71 7.06
N ARG A 191 -2.25 11.69 7.61
CA ARG A 191 -2.86 12.88 8.18
C ARG A 191 -2.85 14.01 7.16
N LEU A 192 -4.01 14.49 6.76
CA LEU A 192 -4.19 15.67 5.91
C LEU A 192 -4.38 16.91 6.79
N LYS A 193 -3.44 17.85 6.75
CA LYS A 193 -3.52 19.14 7.46
C LYS A 193 -3.75 20.28 6.47
N LEU A 194 -4.42 21.33 6.93
CA LEU A 194 -4.59 22.56 6.16
C LEU A 194 -3.24 23.26 6.02
N ALA A 195 -2.81 23.50 4.79
CA ALA A 195 -1.69 24.36 4.46
C ALA A 195 -2.08 25.82 4.76
N THR A 196 -1.34 26.47 5.65
CA THR A 196 -1.48 27.90 5.94
C THR A 196 -0.22 28.61 5.51
N HIS A 197 -0.37 29.79 4.89
CA HIS A 197 0.77 30.62 4.54
C HIS A 197 1.17 31.43 5.78
N PRO A 198 2.43 31.36 6.24
CA PRO A 198 2.86 32.00 7.49
C PRO A 198 2.69 33.52 7.48
N ASP A 199 2.70 34.17 6.31
CA ASP A 199 2.63 35.64 6.19
C ASP A 199 1.21 36.18 5.95
N ARG A 200 0.16 35.33 5.98
CA ARG A 200 -1.21 35.81 5.77
C ARG A 200 -1.83 36.25 7.10
N PRO A 201 -2.22 37.53 7.26
CA PRO A 201 -2.77 38.02 8.52
C PRO A 201 -4.12 37.34 8.83
N SER A 202 -4.30 36.90 10.08
CA SER A 202 -5.58 36.38 10.56
C SER A 202 -6.57 37.53 10.71
N MET A 203 -7.61 37.58 9.88
CA MET A 203 -8.68 38.56 10.04
C MET A 203 -9.59 38.17 11.21
N ARG A 204 -9.59 38.99 12.26
CA ARG A 204 -10.62 38.96 13.31
C ARG A 204 -11.69 40.00 12.97
N ALA A 205 -12.91 39.55 12.69
CA ALA A 205 -14.04 40.45 12.54
C ALA A 205 -14.62 40.79 13.92
N CYS A 206 -14.58 42.07 14.30
CA CYS A 206 -15.24 42.57 15.50
C CYS A 206 -16.55 43.26 15.11
N LYS A 207 -17.64 42.94 15.81
CA LYS A 207 -18.94 43.60 15.62
C LYS A 207 -19.02 44.79 16.57
N ALA A 208 -19.09 46.01 16.03
CA ALA A 208 -19.37 47.20 16.82
C ALA A 208 -20.90 47.32 17.02
N SER A 209 -21.34 47.46 18.27
CA SER A 209 -22.72 47.84 18.60
C SER A 209 -22.70 49.27 19.13
N GLN A 210 -23.50 50.15 18.52
CA GLN A 210 -23.67 51.52 18.96
C GLN A 210 -24.71 51.56 20.09
N ASN A 211 -24.27 51.85 21.31
CA ASN A 211 -25.20 52.18 22.40
C ASN A 211 -25.52 53.68 22.31
N ASN A 212 -26.75 54.01 21.92
CA ASN A 212 -27.25 55.37 21.98
C ASN A 212 -27.58 55.71 23.44
N PHE A 213 -26.74 56.52 24.08
CA PHE A 213 -27.10 57.20 25.32
C PHE A 213 -27.93 58.44 24.93
N TYR A 214 -29.23 58.40 25.21
CA TYR A 214 -30.05 59.60 25.24
C TYR A 214 -29.74 60.34 26.54
N GLU A 215 -29.02 61.45 26.44
CA GLU A 215 -28.80 62.38 27.54
C GLU A 215 -30.03 63.27 27.65
N SER A 216 -30.91 62.99 28.62
CA SER A 216 -32.06 63.83 28.94
C SER A 216 -31.61 65.02 29.78
N TYR A 217 -31.49 66.20 29.15
CA TYR A 217 -31.36 67.46 29.88
C TYR A 217 -32.74 67.87 30.41
N PHE A 218 -32.82 68.01 31.74
CA PHE A 218 -33.90 68.67 32.48
C PHE A 218 -33.82 70.20 32.34
#